data_AF-X0NYI0-F1
#
_entry.id   AF-X0NYI0-F1
#
_cell.length_a   1.000
_cell.length_b   1.000
_cell.length_c   1.000
_cell.angle_alpha   90.00
_cell.angle_beta   90.00
_cell.angle_gamma   90.00
#
_symmetry.space_group_name_H-M   'P 1'
#
loop_
_entity.id
_entity.type
_entity.pdbx_description
1 polymer ?
#
loop_
_entity_poly.entity_id
_entity_poly.type
_entity_poly.pdbx_seq_one_letter_code
_entity_poly.pdbx_strand_id
1 'polypeptide(L)'
;MHAKVMDALGQLPNELASALRPIIEDKNFDSTISPEQFEHLLAHTNLSDSDLRLALLPVAAAYAVVPISNFYVGAIVRGTSGRLYFGANMEFAGASMACTIHAEQSAISHAWIKGETGIKDVTINYSPCGHCRQFMNELNTAKELVIQLPERQPMTLQQYLPESFGPADLGIEDALLSDIDNGITIAEQSELAVAACDAANRSHAPYSKNFSGVALKAKDGRVFVGMYAENAAFNPSLPPLQVALINMNMSGYKLSELVEAALVESAESQISQLARTQALLEALNPDIQMTYVAY
;
A
#
# COMPACT_ATOMS: atom_id res chain seq x y z
N MET A 1 13.32 -3.37 13.89
CA MET A 1 12.00 -3.14 14.52
C MET A 1 11.87 -1.67 14.90
N HIS A 2 10.83 -0.98 14.42
CA HIS A 2 10.64 0.45 14.69
C HIS A 2 10.31 0.67 16.17
N ALA A 3 11.13 1.46 16.88
CA ALA A 3 10.86 1.86 18.26
C ALA A 3 9.42 2.42 18.42
N LYS A 4 8.95 3.18 17.41
CA LYS A 4 7.59 3.73 17.33
C LYS A 4 6.47 2.68 17.44
N VAL A 5 6.67 1.48 16.87
CA VAL A 5 5.67 0.40 16.91
C VAL A 5 5.58 -0.18 18.32
N MET A 6 6.72 -0.31 19.00
CA MET A 6 6.75 -0.75 20.40
C MET A 6 6.18 0.32 21.35
N ASP A 7 6.42 1.60 21.06
CA ASP A 7 5.80 2.70 21.81
C ASP A 7 4.28 2.69 21.64
N ALA A 8 3.78 2.50 20.42
CA ALA A 8 2.35 2.38 20.14
C ALA A 8 1.73 1.16 20.83
N LEU A 9 2.41 0.02 20.82
CA LEU A 9 2.01 -1.18 21.55
C LEU A 9 1.88 -0.91 23.06
N GLY A 10 2.79 -0.14 23.65
CA GLY A 10 2.76 0.24 25.06
C GLY A 10 1.61 1.17 25.45
N GLN A 11 0.94 1.81 24.47
CA GLN A 11 -0.21 2.68 24.68
C GLN A 11 -1.55 1.95 24.55
N LEU A 12 -1.55 0.70 24.07
CA LEU A 12 -2.76 -0.11 23.98
C LEU A 12 -3.23 -0.58 25.37
N PRO A 13 -4.52 -0.93 25.54
CA PRO A 13 -5.01 -1.59 26.74
C PRO A 13 -4.18 -2.84 27.07
N ASN A 14 -3.87 -3.05 28.35
CA ASN A 14 -2.92 -4.09 28.80
C ASN A 14 -3.19 -5.49 28.24
N GLU A 15 -4.46 -5.89 28.15
CA GLU A 15 -4.85 -7.21 27.60
C GLU A 15 -4.50 -7.33 26.12
N LEU A 16 -4.87 -6.34 25.31
CA LEU A 16 -4.52 -6.28 23.89
C LEU A 16 -3.01 -6.18 23.69
N ALA A 17 -2.33 -5.32 24.43
CA ALA A 17 -0.89 -5.15 24.35
C ALA A 17 -0.15 -6.46 24.65
N SER A 18 -0.59 -7.20 25.67
CA SER A 18 0.02 -8.48 26.05
C SER A 18 -0.20 -9.57 25.00
N ALA A 19 -1.40 -9.63 24.41
CA ALA A 19 -1.73 -10.62 23.39
C ALA A 19 -1.07 -10.30 22.02
N LEU A 20 -0.90 -9.01 21.69
CA LEU A 20 -0.33 -8.57 20.43
C LEU A 20 1.20 -8.57 20.42
N ARG A 21 1.84 -8.37 21.58
CA ARG A 21 3.30 -8.37 21.74
C ARG A 21 4.02 -9.53 21.06
N PRO A 22 3.67 -10.81 21.28
CA PRO A 22 4.38 -11.93 20.64
C PRO A 22 4.25 -11.93 19.11
N ILE A 23 3.18 -11.35 18.55
CA ILE A 23 3.00 -11.23 17.10
C ILE A 23 3.93 -10.16 16.55
N ILE A 24 3.97 -8.98 17.18
CA ILE A 24 4.78 -7.85 16.74
C ILE A 24 6.28 -8.10 16.95
N GLU A 25 6.67 -8.73 18.07
CA GLU A 25 8.06 -9.01 18.41
C GLU A 25 8.66 -10.16 17.56
N ASP A 26 7.86 -10.87 16.76
CA ASP A 26 8.37 -11.87 15.83
C ASP A 26 9.32 -11.23 14.80
N LYS A 27 10.47 -11.85 14.60
CA LYS A 27 11.50 -11.38 13.66
C LYS A 27 11.00 -11.28 12.20
N ASN A 28 9.95 -12.02 11.86
CA ASN A 28 9.34 -12.07 10.55
C ASN A 28 8.03 -11.26 10.49
N PHE A 29 7.71 -10.47 11.53
CA PHE A 29 6.53 -9.62 11.50
C PHE A 29 6.60 -8.68 10.29
N ASP A 30 5.60 -8.82 9.42
CA ASP A 30 5.54 -8.16 8.12
C ASP A 30 4.39 -7.14 8.05
N SER A 31 3.99 -6.60 9.21
CA SER A 31 2.89 -5.65 9.37
C SER A 31 1.55 -6.20 8.90
N THR A 32 1.32 -7.49 9.16
CA THR A 32 0.04 -8.16 8.93
C THR A 32 -0.37 -9.00 10.14
N ILE A 33 -1.65 -9.34 10.21
CA ILE A 33 -2.20 -10.27 11.20
C ILE A 33 -2.98 -11.34 10.45
N SER A 34 -2.62 -12.62 10.64
CA SER A 34 -3.34 -13.75 10.04
C SER A 34 -4.76 -13.89 10.62
N PRO A 35 -5.69 -14.58 9.92
CA PRO A 35 -7.01 -14.86 10.48
C PRO A 35 -6.94 -15.53 11.85
N GLU A 36 -6.04 -16.50 12.04
CA GLU A 36 -5.88 -17.25 13.29
C GLU A 36 -5.34 -16.35 14.41
N GLN A 37 -4.38 -15.47 14.09
CA GLN A 37 -3.88 -14.49 15.05
C GLN A 37 -4.98 -13.50 15.44
N PHE A 38 -5.81 -13.07 14.49
CA PHE A 38 -6.91 -12.15 14.76
C PHE A 38 -7.99 -12.79 15.65
N GLU A 39 -8.38 -14.03 15.37
CA GLU A 39 -9.31 -14.80 16.22
C GLU A 39 -8.75 -15.00 17.64
N HIS A 40 -7.45 -15.28 17.75
CA HIS A 40 -6.79 -15.36 19.05
C HIS A 40 -6.88 -14.02 19.80
N LEU A 41 -6.66 -12.89 19.13
CA LEU A 41 -6.79 -11.56 19.75
C LEU A 41 -8.23 -11.26 20.19
N LEU A 42 -9.24 -11.63 19.39
CA LEU A 42 -10.65 -11.47 19.77
C LEU A 42 -10.97 -12.24 21.05
N ALA A 43 -10.56 -13.51 21.12
CA ALA A 43 -10.80 -14.37 22.27
C ALA A 43 -10.17 -13.84 23.58
N HIS A 44 -9.05 -13.11 23.49
CA HIS A 44 -8.31 -12.61 24.65
C HIS A 44 -8.70 -11.21 25.10
N THR A 45 -9.37 -10.42 24.26
CA THR A 45 -9.68 -9.01 24.54
C THR A 45 -11.14 -8.74 24.81
N ASN A 46 -12.03 -9.71 24.51
CA ASN A 46 -13.48 -9.57 24.61
C ASN A 46 -14.04 -8.34 23.85
N LEU A 47 -13.29 -7.84 22.86
CA LEU A 47 -13.69 -6.77 21.95
C LEU A 47 -14.53 -7.35 20.82
N SER A 48 -15.41 -6.53 20.25
CA SER A 48 -16.05 -6.87 18.98
C SER A 48 -15.04 -6.83 17.83
N ASP A 49 -15.39 -7.42 16.68
CA ASP A 49 -14.58 -7.38 15.45
C ASP A 49 -14.15 -5.96 15.06
N SER A 50 -15.10 -5.02 15.06
CA SER A 50 -14.85 -3.62 14.71
C SER A 50 -13.98 -2.93 15.76
N ASP A 51 -14.25 -3.17 17.04
CA ASP A 51 -13.52 -2.51 18.12
C ASP A 51 -12.07 -2.97 18.18
N LEU A 52 -11.80 -4.26 17.92
CA LEU A 52 -10.44 -4.77 17.84
C LEU A 52 -9.67 -4.14 16.67
N ARG A 53 -10.27 -4.09 15.47
CA ARG A 53 -9.62 -3.43 14.31
C ARG A 53 -9.33 -1.95 14.59
N LEU A 54 -10.27 -1.24 15.22
CA LEU A 54 -10.08 0.16 15.62
C LEU A 54 -8.95 0.30 16.66
N ALA A 55 -8.89 -0.60 17.64
CA ALA A 55 -7.85 -0.60 18.66
C ALA A 55 -6.45 -0.89 18.11
N LEU A 56 -6.34 -1.53 16.95
CA LEU A 56 -5.06 -1.81 16.27
C LEU A 56 -4.54 -0.63 15.43
N LEU A 57 -5.38 0.37 15.11
CA LEU A 57 -4.99 1.52 14.28
C LEU A 57 -3.74 2.27 14.75
N PRO A 58 -3.49 2.50 16.06
CA PRO A 58 -2.26 3.16 16.52
C PRO A 58 -0.99 2.42 16.11
N VAL A 59 -1.04 1.09 16.05
CA VAL A 59 0.09 0.25 15.61
C VAL A 59 0.37 0.47 14.12
N ALA A 60 -0.67 0.52 13.29
CA ALA A 60 -0.53 0.84 11.87
C ALA A 60 0.01 2.28 11.68
N ALA A 61 -0.54 3.25 12.41
CA ALA A 61 -0.12 4.66 12.33
C ALA A 61 1.36 4.88 12.74
N ALA A 62 1.94 3.99 13.53
CA ALA A 62 3.36 4.06 13.91
C ALA A 62 4.33 3.92 12.72
N TYR A 63 3.85 3.40 11.58
CA TYR A 63 4.60 3.31 10.31
C TYR A 63 4.56 4.59 9.47
N ALA A 64 3.80 5.62 9.88
CA ALA A 64 3.66 6.83 9.07
C ALA A 64 5.00 7.59 8.92
N VAL A 65 5.22 8.12 7.72
CA VAL A 65 6.37 8.93 7.34
C VAL A 65 5.86 10.31 6.97
N VAL A 66 5.81 11.23 7.95
CA VAL A 66 5.04 12.49 7.81
C VAL A 66 5.86 13.74 8.13
N PRO A 67 6.98 13.99 7.41
CA PRO A 67 7.83 15.16 7.66
C PRO A 67 7.15 16.51 7.34
N ILE A 68 5.98 16.52 6.69
CA ILE A 68 5.32 17.76 6.23
C ILE A 68 4.16 18.10 7.17
N SER A 69 3.19 17.20 7.30
CA SER A 69 2.00 17.45 8.13
C SER A 69 2.21 17.16 9.62
N ASN A 70 3.17 16.28 9.95
CA ASN A 70 3.29 15.66 11.27
C ASN A 70 2.00 14.96 11.74
N PHE A 71 1.16 14.54 10.80
CA PHE A 71 -0.15 13.95 11.07
C PHE A 71 -0.17 12.46 10.74
N TYR A 72 -0.16 11.62 11.78
CA TYR A 72 -0.01 10.17 11.68
C TYR A 72 -1.37 9.51 11.42
N VAL A 73 -1.52 8.93 10.23
CA VAL A 73 -2.74 8.21 9.82
C VAL A 73 -2.39 6.74 9.61
N GLY A 74 -3.15 5.86 10.27
CA GLY A 74 -3.08 4.42 10.08
C GLY A 74 -4.35 3.90 9.41
N ALA A 75 -4.19 2.87 8.60
CA ALA A 75 -5.28 2.12 8.01
C ALA A 75 -5.03 0.62 8.19
N ILE A 76 -6.12 -0.14 8.35
CA ILE A 76 -6.07 -1.60 8.36
C ILE A 76 -7.07 -2.11 7.35
N VAL A 77 -6.58 -2.91 6.41
CA VAL A 77 -7.38 -3.52 5.35
C VAL A 77 -7.53 -5.00 5.65
N ARG A 78 -8.76 -5.51 5.60
CA ARG A 78 -9.03 -6.95 5.63
C ARG A 78 -9.21 -7.46 4.21
N GLY A 79 -8.31 -8.34 3.79
CA GLY A 79 -8.45 -9.04 2.52
C GLY A 79 -9.59 -10.06 2.54
N THR A 80 -10.01 -10.53 1.38
CA THR A 80 -11.04 -11.58 1.26
C THR A 80 -10.57 -12.91 1.89
N SER A 81 -9.26 -13.13 2.02
CA SER A 81 -8.70 -14.25 2.79
C SER A 81 -8.95 -14.18 4.30
N GLY A 82 -9.32 -12.99 4.82
CA GLY A 82 -9.43 -12.70 6.25
C GLY A 82 -8.16 -12.13 6.88
N ARG A 83 -7.02 -12.16 6.20
CA ARG A 83 -5.77 -11.54 6.68
C ARG A 83 -5.92 -10.02 6.76
N LEU A 84 -5.33 -9.42 7.80
CA LEU A 84 -5.27 -7.98 7.98
C LEU A 84 -3.92 -7.44 7.51
N TYR A 85 -3.95 -6.30 6.82
CA TYR A 85 -2.80 -5.60 6.26
C TYR A 85 -2.76 -4.19 6.79
N PHE A 86 -1.65 -3.81 7.40
CA PHE A 86 -1.46 -2.45 7.88
C PHE A 86 -1.03 -1.53 6.75
N GLY A 87 -1.35 -0.25 6.88
CA GLY A 87 -0.87 0.82 6.04
C GLY A 87 -0.80 2.13 6.82
N ALA A 88 0.03 3.04 6.34
CA ALA A 88 0.23 4.34 6.96
C ALA A 88 0.55 5.39 5.90
N ASN A 89 0.23 6.66 6.17
CA ASN A 89 0.52 7.73 5.22
C ASN A 89 2.03 8.02 5.11
N MET A 90 2.45 8.40 3.91
CA MET A 90 3.83 8.75 3.59
C MET A 90 3.90 10.03 2.78
N GLU A 91 4.75 10.95 3.23
CA GLU A 91 4.99 12.27 2.67
C GLU A 91 6.49 12.43 2.42
N PHE A 92 6.84 13.16 1.37
CA PHE A 92 8.22 13.26 0.90
C PHE A 92 8.64 14.72 0.82
N ALA A 93 9.47 15.15 1.76
CA ALA A 93 10.02 16.50 1.78
C ALA A 93 10.87 16.74 0.51
N GLY A 94 10.76 17.93 -0.09
CA GLY A 94 11.47 18.27 -1.33
C GLY A 94 10.84 17.69 -2.62
N ALA A 95 9.83 16.81 -2.51
CA ALA A 95 9.09 16.30 -3.65
C ALA A 95 7.73 16.99 -3.83
N SER A 96 7.08 16.75 -4.98
CA SER A 96 5.72 17.22 -5.25
C SER A 96 4.70 16.55 -4.33
N MET A 97 3.66 17.29 -3.90
CA MET A 97 2.51 16.74 -3.16
C MET A 97 1.83 15.57 -3.87
N ALA A 98 1.94 15.52 -5.21
CA ALA A 98 1.44 14.40 -6.01
C ALA A 98 2.15 13.06 -5.73
N CYS A 99 3.24 13.06 -4.97
CA CYS A 99 3.92 11.84 -4.53
C CYS A 99 3.37 11.29 -3.21
N THR A 100 2.49 12.03 -2.52
CA THR A 100 1.96 11.64 -1.21
C THR A 100 1.17 10.33 -1.30
N ILE A 101 1.37 9.48 -0.30
CA ILE A 101 0.69 8.20 -0.17
C ILE A 101 -0.25 8.29 1.03
N HIS A 102 -1.51 7.98 0.82
CA HIS A 102 -2.50 7.92 1.89
C HIS A 102 -2.46 6.56 2.60
N ALA A 103 -2.90 6.51 3.86
CA ALA A 103 -2.87 5.27 4.64
C ALA A 103 -3.74 4.17 4.00
N GLU A 104 -4.88 4.55 3.41
CA GLU A 104 -5.77 3.66 2.67
C GLU A 104 -5.07 3.05 1.45
N GLN A 105 -4.40 3.88 0.64
CA GLN A 105 -3.62 3.43 -0.51
C GLN A 105 -2.47 2.51 -0.07
N SER A 106 -1.81 2.84 1.04
CA SER A 106 -0.75 2.03 1.63
C SER A 106 -1.25 0.64 2.05
N ALA A 107 -2.35 0.56 2.79
CA ALA A 107 -2.87 -0.73 3.27
C ALA A 107 -3.40 -1.61 2.11
N ILE A 108 -4.08 -1.01 1.13
CA ILE A 108 -4.60 -1.73 -0.04
C ILE A 108 -3.47 -2.25 -0.92
N SER A 109 -2.47 -1.41 -1.23
CA SER A 109 -1.33 -1.83 -2.04
C SER A 109 -0.46 -2.86 -1.31
N HIS A 110 -0.34 -2.76 0.02
CA HIS A 110 0.32 -3.77 0.83
C HIS A 110 -0.37 -5.15 0.73
N ALA A 111 -1.70 -5.17 0.80
CA ALA A 111 -2.49 -6.38 0.56
C ALA A 111 -2.25 -6.93 -0.86
N TRP A 112 -2.30 -6.06 -1.87
CA TRP A 112 -2.11 -6.42 -3.28
C TRP A 112 -0.73 -7.03 -3.57
N ILE A 113 0.35 -6.41 -3.08
CA ILE A 113 1.72 -6.93 -3.22
C ILE A 113 1.83 -8.36 -2.68
N LYS A 114 1.20 -8.61 -1.54
CA LYS A 114 1.17 -9.92 -0.86
C LYS A 114 0.18 -10.92 -1.49
N GLY A 115 -0.48 -10.57 -2.59
CA GLY A 115 -1.30 -11.48 -3.38
C GLY A 115 -2.77 -11.54 -2.96
N GLU A 116 -3.28 -10.56 -2.22
CA GLU A 116 -4.73 -10.46 -2.04
C GLU A 116 -5.43 -10.15 -3.36
N THR A 117 -6.56 -10.83 -3.56
CA THR A 117 -7.38 -10.70 -4.78
C THR A 117 -8.66 -9.90 -4.55
N GLY A 118 -8.82 -9.28 -3.38
CA GLY A 118 -10.00 -8.49 -3.06
C GLY A 118 -9.99 -8.00 -1.63
N ILE A 119 -10.65 -6.87 -1.37
CA ILE A 119 -10.75 -6.28 -0.03
C ILE A 119 -12.18 -6.37 0.48
N LYS A 120 -12.35 -6.87 1.71
CA LYS A 120 -13.64 -6.96 2.39
C LYS A 120 -13.98 -5.66 3.13
N ASP A 121 -13.07 -5.18 3.97
CA ASP A 121 -13.28 -3.97 4.76
C ASP A 121 -12.00 -3.17 5.00
N VAL A 122 -12.16 -1.85 5.16
CA VAL A 122 -11.10 -0.89 5.47
C VAL A 122 -11.44 -0.20 6.79
N THR A 123 -10.53 -0.25 7.74
CA THR A 123 -10.64 0.43 9.04
C THR A 123 -9.69 1.61 9.07
N ILE A 124 -10.19 2.80 9.41
CA ILE A 124 -9.43 4.05 9.44
C ILE A 124 -9.91 4.95 10.58
N ASN A 125 -9.06 5.85 11.05
CA ASN A 125 -9.37 6.77 12.15
C ASN A 125 -10.16 8.02 11.71
N TYR A 126 -10.04 8.44 10.46
CA TYR A 126 -10.73 9.61 9.91
C TYR A 126 -11.45 9.27 8.61
N SER A 127 -12.55 9.96 8.32
CA SER A 127 -13.30 9.75 7.07
C SER A 127 -12.37 9.85 5.87
N PRO A 128 -12.43 8.92 4.90
CA PRO A 128 -11.50 8.93 3.78
C PRO A 128 -11.75 10.16 2.92
N CYS A 129 -10.68 10.79 2.44
CA CYS A 129 -10.78 11.93 1.54
C CYS A 129 -11.31 11.50 0.15
N GLY A 130 -11.71 12.46 -0.69
CA GLY A 130 -12.22 12.17 -2.04
C GLY A 130 -11.24 11.34 -2.89
N HIS A 131 -9.94 11.62 -2.78
CA HIS A 131 -8.87 10.87 -3.45
C HIS A 131 -8.86 9.38 -3.06
N CYS A 132 -8.97 9.07 -1.77
CA CYS A 132 -9.00 7.68 -1.30
C CYS A 132 -10.31 6.97 -1.67
N ARG A 133 -11.45 7.67 -1.62
CA ARG A 133 -12.73 7.12 -2.09
C ARG A 133 -12.64 6.72 -3.56
N GLN A 134 -12.07 7.61 -4.38
CA GLN A 134 -11.90 7.35 -5.80
C GLN A 134 -10.89 6.24 -6.09
N PHE A 135 -9.80 6.15 -5.33
CA PHE A 135 -8.86 5.03 -5.40
C PHE A 135 -9.53 3.69 -5.09
N MET A 136 -10.34 3.64 -4.03
CA MET A 136 -11.09 2.44 -3.65
C MET A 136 -12.15 2.03 -4.68
N ASN A 137 -12.62 2.97 -5.51
CA ASN A 137 -13.60 2.68 -6.56
C ASN A 137 -13.01 1.93 -7.77
N GLU A 138 -11.68 1.72 -7.78
CA GLU A 138 -10.97 0.93 -8.79
C GLU A 138 -10.93 -0.58 -8.45
N LEU A 139 -11.18 -0.92 -7.18
CA LEU A 139 -11.05 -2.29 -6.69
C LEU A 139 -12.14 -3.18 -7.26
N ASN A 140 -11.80 -4.45 -7.52
CA ASN A 140 -12.78 -5.44 -7.94
C ASN A 140 -13.91 -5.68 -6.90
N THR A 141 -13.69 -5.33 -5.63
CA THR A 141 -14.69 -5.39 -4.54
C THR A 141 -15.33 -4.03 -4.22
N ALA A 142 -15.13 -2.98 -5.03
CA ALA A 142 -15.61 -1.62 -4.73
C ALA A 142 -17.11 -1.54 -4.35
N LYS A 143 -17.96 -2.38 -4.95
CA LYS A 143 -19.41 -2.43 -4.70
C LYS A 143 -19.80 -3.01 -3.34
N GLU A 144 -18.93 -3.82 -2.74
CA GLU A 144 -19.17 -4.53 -1.49
C GLU A 144 -18.30 -4.00 -0.35
N LEU A 145 -17.33 -3.15 -0.67
CA LEU A 145 -16.34 -2.62 0.26
C LEU A 145 -17.00 -1.85 1.40
N VAL A 146 -16.69 -2.26 2.63
CA VAL A 146 -17.14 -1.61 3.86
C VAL A 146 -16.02 -0.75 4.45
N ILE A 147 -16.36 0.46 4.89
CA ILE A 147 -15.46 1.40 5.55
C ILE A 147 -15.90 1.56 7.01
N GLN A 148 -14.99 1.22 7.93
CA GLN A 148 -15.17 1.29 9.38
C GLN A 148 -14.40 2.49 9.96
N LEU A 149 -15.10 3.28 10.78
CA LEU A 149 -14.57 4.42 11.52
C LEU A 149 -14.86 4.28 13.03
N PRO A 150 -14.12 4.97 13.91
CA PRO A 150 -14.44 5.04 15.34
C PRO A 150 -15.86 5.57 15.55
N GLU A 151 -16.58 4.97 16.50
CA GLU A 151 -17.89 5.44 16.98
C GLU A 151 -18.96 5.63 15.89
N ARG A 152 -18.82 4.93 14.76
CA ARG A 152 -19.75 4.99 13.63
C ARG A 152 -20.13 3.60 13.18
N GLN A 153 -21.36 3.48 12.67
CA GLN A 153 -21.77 2.29 11.94
C GLN A 153 -20.92 2.15 10.67
N PRO A 154 -20.47 0.94 10.33
CA PRO A 154 -19.80 0.70 9.06
C PRO A 154 -20.69 1.12 7.89
N MET A 155 -20.10 1.73 6.88
CA MET A 155 -20.79 2.22 5.69
C MET A 155 -20.12 1.68 4.43
N THR A 156 -20.87 1.46 3.36
CA THR A 156 -20.30 1.05 2.08
C THR A 156 -19.58 2.21 1.39
N LEU A 157 -18.70 1.89 0.43
CA LEU A 157 -18.04 2.91 -0.38
C LEU A 157 -19.05 3.83 -1.10
N GLN A 158 -20.18 3.30 -1.58
CA GLN A 158 -21.21 4.06 -2.31
C GLN A 158 -21.91 5.09 -1.41
N GLN A 159 -21.98 4.85 -0.11
CA GLN A 159 -22.50 5.86 0.81
C GLN A 159 -21.52 7.02 1.02
N TYR A 160 -20.21 6.77 0.87
CA TYR A 160 -19.17 7.81 0.87
C TYR A 160 -18.98 8.47 -0.50
N LEU A 161 -19.28 7.77 -1.58
CA LEU A 161 -19.09 8.22 -2.96
C LEU A 161 -20.36 7.95 -3.78
N PRO A 162 -21.45 8.71 -3.54
CA PRO A 162 -22.68 8.56 -4.29
C PRO A 162 -22.47 8.98 -5.75
N GLU A 163 -23.17 8.30 -6.68
CA GLU A 163 -23.09 8.58 -8.13
C GLU A 163 -21.64 8.66 -8.64
N SER A 164 -20.82 7.71 -8.17
CA SER A 164 -19.37 7.69 -8.41
C SER A 164 -19.02 7.54 -9.88
N PHE A 165 -18.00 8.28 -10.32
CA PHE A 165 -17.27 7.98 -11.54
C PHE A 165 -16.29 6.82 -11.30
N GLY A 166 -16.11 5.92 -12.26
CA GLY A 166 -15.20 4.78 -12.15
C GLY A 166 -14.93 4.05 -13.47
N PRO A 167 -14.32 2.85 -13.41
CA PRO A 167 -13.95 2.08 -14.61
C PRO A 167 -15.11 1.85 -15.59
N ALA A 168 -16.32 1.64 -15.08
CA ALA A 168 -17.51 1.41 -15.89
C ALA A 168 -17.87 2.59 -16.81
N ASP A 169 -17.61 3.83 -16.40
CA ASP A 169 -17.86 5.03 -17.22
C ASP A 169 -16.89 5.13 -18.40
N LEU A 170 -15.75 4.46 -18.30
CA LEU A 170 -14.74 4.36 -19.36
C LEU A 170 -14.88 3.06 -20.18
N GLY A 171 -15.89 2.23 -19.89
CA GLY A 171 -16.09 0.93 -20.54
C GLY A 171 -14.99 -0.09 -20.22
N ILE A 172 -14.31 0.06 -19.08
CA ILE A 172 -13.26 -0.86 -18.61
C ILE A 172 -13.87 -1.84 -17.62
N GLU A 173 -13.66 -3.14 -17.87
CA GLU A 173 -14.04 -4.23 -16.97
C GLU A 173 -12.87 -4.69 -16.07
N ASP A 174 -11.63 -4.38 -16.47
CA ASP A 174 -10.42 -4.66 -15.68
C ASP A 174 -10.50 -3.91 -14.35
N ALA A 175 -10.24 -4.61 -13.26
CA ALA A 175 -10.30 -4.04 -11.91
C ALA A 175 -9.02 -4.33 -11.13
N LEU A 176 -8.62 -3.37 -10.29
CA LEU A 176 -7.47 -3.51 -9.41
C LEU A 176 -7.70 -4.68 -8.41
N LEU A 177 -6.63 -5.39 -8.07
CA LEU A 177 -6.59 -6.67 -7.32
C LEU A 177 -7.00 -7.92 -8.12
N SER A 178 -7.25 -7.80 -9.43
CA SER A 178 -7.40 -8.99 -10.28
C SER A 178 -6.05 -9.71 -10.43
N ASP A 179 -6.10 -11.04 -10.56
CA ASP A 179 -4.93 -11.84 -10.85
C ASP A 179 -4.57 -11.69 -12.33
N ILE A 180 -3.48 -10.98 -12.60
CA ILE A 180 -3.07 -10.57 -13.96
C ILE A 180 -1.60 -10.91 -14.20
N ASP A 181 -1.31 -11.29 -15.44
CA ASP A 181 0.02 -11.42 -16.01
C ASP A 181 0.01 -10.73 -17.38
N ASN A 182 0.73 -9.61 -17.49
CA ASN A 182 0.81 -8.81 -18.71
C ASN A 182 1.77 -9.41 -19.77
N GLY A 183 2.48 -10.52 -19.46
CA GLY A 183 3.33 -11.23 -20.42
C GLY A 183 4.54 -10.44 -20.92
N ILE A 184 4.99 -9.44 -20.15
CA ILE A 184 6.14 -8.58 -20.39
C ILE A 184 7.42 -9.38 -20.21
N THR A 185 8.37 -9.19 -21.14
CA THR A 185 9.72 -9.73 -21.07
C THR A 185 10.74 -8.65 -21.37
N ILE A 186 11.88 -8.66 -20.69
CA ILE A 186 12.96 -7.70 -20.89
C ILE A 186 14.27 -8.40 -21.28
N ALA A 187 15.12 -7.70 -22.04
CA ALA A 187 16.46 -8.20 -22.38
C ALA A 187 17.48 -8.02 -21.24
N GLU A 188 17.32 -6.99 -20.41
CA GLU A 188 18.15 -6.75 -19.22
C GLU A 188 17.96 -7.87 -18.18
N GLN A 189 19.06 -8.40 -17.64
CA GLN A 189 19.06 -9.57 -16.77
C GLN A 189 19.56 -9.26 -15.35
N SER A 190 19.79 -7.98 -15.02
CA SER A 190 20.11 -7.59 -13.65
C SER A 190 18.98 -8.00 -12.69
N GLU A 191 19.35 -8.43 -11.48
CA GLU A 191 18.42 -8.93 -10.46
C GLU A 191 17.27 -7.93 -10.20
N LEU A 192 17.58 -6.64 -10.13
CA LEU A 192 16.59 -5.60 -9.88
C LEU A 192 15.69 -5.36 -11.09
N ALA A 193 16.22 -5.40 -12.32
CA ALA A 193 15.40 -5.22 -13.52
C ALA A 193 14.42 -6.39 -13.70
N VAL A 194 14.87 -7.63 -13.44
CA VAL A 194 13.99 -8.82 -13.45
C VAL A 194 12.88 -8.67 -12.41
N ALA A 195 13.21 -8.31 -11.17
CA ALA A 195 12.21 -8.09 -10.12
C ALA A 195 11.22 -6.96 -10.45
N ALA A 196 11.68 -5.89 -11.10
CA ALA A 196 10.83 -4.79 -11.57
C ALA A 196 9.93 -5.24 -12.74
N CYS A 197 10.41 -6.11 -13.62
CA CYS A 197 9.62 -6.70 -14.71
C CYS A 197 8.52 -7.63 -14.17
N ASP A 198 8.84 -8.49 -13.19
CA ASP A 198 7.85 -9.33 -12.50
C ASP A 198 6.75 -8.48 -11.85
N ALA A 199 7.11 -7.31 -11.30
CA ALA A 199 6.14 -6.36 -10.77
C ALA A 199 5.31 -5.68 -11.89
N ALA A 200 5.94 -5.31 -13.01
CA ALA A 200 5.22 -4.76 -14.17
C ALA A 200 4.21 -5.76 -14.74
N ASN A 201 4.54 -7.06 -14.74
CA ASN A 201 3.65 -8.14 -15.17
C ASN A 201 2.36 -8.22 -14.35
N ARG A 202 2.41 -7.79 -13.09
CA ARG A 202 1.25 -7.76 -12.20
C ARG A 202 0.60 -6.38 -12.07
N SER A 203 1.05 -5.38 -12.84
CA SER A 203 0.56 -4.00 -12.74
C SER A 203 -0.79 -3.77 -13.43
N HIS A 204 -1.60 -2.88 -12.87
CA HIS A 204 -2.92 -2.49 -13.39
C HIS A 204 -2.81 -1.15 -14.11
N ALA A 205 -2.81 -1.16 -15.45
CA ALA A 205 -2.73 0.04 -16.27
C ALA A 205 -3.68 0.01 -17.49
N PRO A 206 -4.99 -0.20 -17.30
CA PRO A 206 -5.90 -0.39 -18.42
C PRO A 206 -6.11 0.89 -19.24
N TYR A 207 -5.78 2.07 -18.73
CA TYR A 207 -6.07 3.35 -19.37
C TYR A 207 -4.93 3.82 -20.26
N SER A 208 -3.71 3.91 -19.71
CA SER A 208 -2.54 4.35 -20.50
C SER A 208 -1.80 3.21 -21.19
N LYS A 209 -2.05 1.96 -20.75
CA LYS A 209 -1.26 0.77 -21.11
C LYS A 209 0.21 0.86 -20.68
N ASN A 210 0.54 1.73 -19.71
CA ASN A 210 1.87 1.80 -19.12
C ASN A 210 2.09 0.74 -18.03
N PHE A 211 2.10 -0.54 -18.41
CA PHE A 211 2.38 -1.60 -17.45
C PHE A 211 3.81 -1.46 -16.95
N SER A 212 3.95 -1.10 -15.69
CA SER A 212 5.21 -0.64 -15.10
C SER A 212 5.40 -1.13 -13.68
N GLY A 213 6.66 -1.34 -13.33
CA GLY A 213 7.07 -1.91 -12.06
C GLY A 213 8.39 -1.32 -11.60
N VAL A 214 8.57 -1.26 -10.28
CA VAL A 214 9.79 -0.79 -9.64
C VAL A 214 10.30 -1.83 -8.66
N ALA A 215 11.61 -2.01 -8.60
CA ALA A 215 12.30 -2.76 -7.57
C ALA A 215 13.28 -1.85 -6.82
N LEU A 216 13.34 -1.99 -5.50
CA LEU A 216 14.18 -1.23 -4.59
C LEU A 216 15.09 -2.19 -3.81
N LYS A 217 16.38 -1.90 -3.73
CA LYS A 217 17.36 -2.69 -2.96
C LYS A 217 17.80 -1.93 -1.71
N ALA A 218 17.70 -2.59 -0.57
CA ALA A 218 18.22 -2.09 0.70
C ALA A 218 19.71 -2.42 0.89
N LYS A 219 20.36 -1.76 1.86
CA LYS A 219 21.79 -1.96 2.21
C LYS A 219 22.17 -3.41 2.51
N ASP A 220 21.24 -4.20 3.07
CA ASP A 220 21.43 -5.62 3.37
C ASP A 220 21.19 -6.55 2.17
N GLY A 221 20.87 -5.98 1.00
CA GLY A 221 20.58 -6.69 -0.23
C GLY A 221 19.12 -7.07 -0.42
N ARG A 222 18.22 -6.83 0.55
CA ARG A 222 16.81 -7.18 0.42
C ARG A 222 16.14 -6.33 -0.67
N VAL A 223 15.31 -6.97 -1.49
CA VAL A 223 14.57 -6.34 -2.59
C VAL A 223 13.10 -6.15 -2.23
N PHE A 224 12.56 -4.97 -2.54
CA PHE A 224 11.14 -4.63 -2.40
C PHE A 224 10.59 -4.19 -3.75
N VAL A 225 9.48 -4.79 -4.16
CA VAL A 225 8.85 -4.50 -5.44
C VAL A 225 7.57 -3.69 -5.28
N GLY A 226 7.23 -2.93 -6.32
CA GLY A 226 6.00 -2.19 -6.44
C GLY A 226 5.46 -2.19 -7.86
N MET A 227 4.15 -2.36 -7.97
CA MET A 227 3.41 -2.48 -9.22
C MET A 227 2.62 -1.20 -9.44
N TYR A 228 2.48 -0.74 -10.70
CA TYR A 228 1.66 0.43 -10.98
C TYR A 228 0.17 0.11 -10.81
N ALA A 229 -0.56 0.94 -10.05
CA ALA A 229 -2.01 0.87 -9.95
C ALA A 229 -2.63 2.15 -10.53
N GLU A 230 -3.05 2.10 -11.79
CA GLU A 230 -3.83 3.17 -12.38
C GLU A 230 -5.23 3.30 -11.77
N ASN A 231 -5.82 4.46 -11.97
CA ASN A 231 -7.18 4.76 -11.55
C ASN A 231 -7.94 5.45 -12.69
N ALA A 232 -9.24 5.16 -12.81
CA ALA A 232 -10.13 5.77 -13.81
C ALA A 232 -10.09 7.31 -13.76
N ALA A 233 -9.94 7.90 -12.58
CA ALA A 233 -9.86 9.36 -12.41
C ALA A 233 -8.45 9.93 -12.58
N PHE A 234 -7.49 9.13 -13.03
CA PHE A 234 -6.10 9.42 -13.35
C PHE A 234 -5.23 9.93 -12.19
N ASN A 235 -5.61 11.02 -11.53
CA ASN A 235 -4.85 11.59 -10.41
C ASN A 235 -4.70 10.63 -9.21
N PRO A 236 -5.69 9.77 -8.88
CA PRO A 236 -5.54 8.81 -7.79
C PRO A 236 -4.65 7.61 -8.11
N SER A 237 -4.16 7.48 -9.34
CA SER A 237 -3.21 6.43 -9.73
C SER A 237 -2.00 6.42 -8.79
N LEU A 238 -1.64 5.24 -8.30
CA LEU A 238 -0.54 5.03 -7.36
C LEU A 238 0.69 4.51 -8.12
N PRO A 239 1.75 5.32 -8.31
CA PRO A 239 2.89 4.92 -9.15
C PRO A 239 3.69 3.76 -8.54
N PRO A 240 4.43 2.99 -9.35
CA PRO A 240 5.11 1.77 -8.89
C PRO A 240 6.18 2.06 -7.83
N LEU A 241 6.87 3.20 -7.89
CA LEU A 241 7.84 3.60 -6.86
C LEU A 241 7.17 3.75 -5.48
N GLN A 242 6.02 4.41 -5.41
CA GLN A 242 5.26 4.57 -4.18
C GLN A 242 4.86 3.22 -3.59
N VAL A 243 4.39 2.29 -4.43
CA VAL A 243 4.05 0.92 -4.00
C VAL A 243 5.27 0.18 -3.45
N ALA A 244 6.45 0.34 -4.08
CA ALA A 244 7.69 -0.27 -3.59
C ALA A 244 8.17 0.34 -2.25
N LEU A 245 8.03 1.66 -2.08
CA LEU A 245 8.34 2.36 -0.83
C LEU A 245 7.39 1.94 0.30
N ILE A 246 6.10 1.73 0.01
CA ILE A 246 5.12 1.15 0.95
C ILE A 246 5.59 -0.23 1.39
N ASN A 247 5.94 -1.10 0.44
CA ASN A 247 6.40 -2.46 0.72
C ASN A 247 7.64 -2.47 1.64
N MET A 248 8.61 -1.61 1.35
CA MET A 248 9.81 -1.43 2.17
C MET A 248 9.46 -0.96 3.59
N ASN A 249 8.63 0.08 3.70
CA ASN A 249 8.24 0.64 4.99
C ASN A 249 7.43 -0.35 5.84
N MET A 250 6.45 -1.03 5.24
CA MET A 250 5.63 -2.06 5.92
C MET A 250 6.44 -3.31 6.28
N SER A 251 7.57 -3.55 5.61
CA SER A 251 8.54 -4.58 6.01
C SER A 251 9.46 -4.14 7.15
N GLY A 252 9.28 -2.92 7.69
CA GLY A 252 10.03 -2.38 8.83
C GLY A 252 11.39 -1.77 8.48
N TYR A 253 11.62 -1.47 7.21
CA TYR A 253 12.85 -0.84 6.72
C TYR A 253 12.71 0.68 6.67
N LYS A 254 13.79 1.39 6.98
CA LYS A 254 13.83 2.86 6.84
C LYS A 254 14.15 3.21 5.40
N LEU A 255 13.50 4.23 4.85
CA LEU A 255 13.78 4.67 3.47
C LEU A 255 15.25 5.08 3.25
N SER A 256 15.96 5.50 4.30
CA SER A 256 17.40 5.79 4.24
C SER A 256 18.30 4.56 4.09
N GLU A 257 17.74 3.36 4.09
CA GLU A 257 18.41 2.10 3.79
C GLU A 257 18.36 1.74 2.30
N LEU A 258 17.62 2.51 1.49
CA LEU A 258 17.58 2.34 0.04
C LEU A 258 18.93 2.74 -0.59
N VAL A 259 19.46 1.89 -1.46
CA VAL A 259 20.73 2.13 -2.16
C VAL A 259 20.64 2.06 -3.68
N GLU A 260 19.70 1.30 -4.22
CA GLU A 260 19.57 1.09 -5.66
C GLU A 260 18.09 0.87 -6.03
N ALA A 261 17.72 1.31 -7.22
CA ALA A 261 16.38 1.12 -7.77
C ALA A 261 16.44 0.62 -9.22
N ALA A 262 15.36 -0.02 -9.68
CA ALA A 262 15.12 -0.26 -11.09
C ALA A 262 13.67 0.09 -11.44
N LEU A 263 13.47 0.70 -12.61
CA LEU A 263 12.17 0.96 -13.21
C LEU A 263 12.08 0.22 -14.55
N VAL A 264 11.00 -0.55 -14.71
CA VAL A 264 10.61 -1.19 -15.97
C VAL A 264 9.27 -0.60 -16.40
N GLU A 265 9.15 -0.12 -17.63
CA GLU A 265 7.90 0.41 -18.17
C GLU A 265 7.79 0.23 -19.70
N SER A 266 6.59 0.44 -20.26
CA SER A 266 6.32 0.26 -21.69
C SER A 266 6.89 1.40 -22.52
N ALA A 267 7.63 1.10 -23.59
CA ALA A 267 8.12 2.11 -24.53
C ALA A 267 7.00 2.71 -25.42
N GLU A 268 5.88 2.00 -25.57
CA GLU A 268 4.76 2.41 -26.45
C GLU A 268 3.68 3.22 -25.72
N SER A 269 3.79 3.37 -24.41
CA SER A 269 2.84 4.11 -23.57
C SER A 269 2.85 5.62 -23.85
N GLN A 270 1.68 6.26 -23.65
CA GLN A 270 1.54 7.72 -23.74
C GLN A 270 2.03 8.48 -22.49
N ILE A 271 2.31 7.76 -21.40
CA ILE A 271 2.88 8.31 -20.16
C ILE A 271 4.18 7.60 -19.81
N SER A 272 5.00 8.24 -18.97
CA SER A 272 6.21 7.65 -18.41
C SER A 272 6.29 7.95 -16.91
N GLN A 273 6.73 6.96 -16.14
CA GLN A 273 7.03 7.06 -14.71
C GLN A 273 8.45 7.56 -14.46
N LEU A 274 9.32 7.58 -15.48
CA LEU A 274 10.76 7.87 -15.36
C LEU A 274 11.03 9.18 -14.62
N ALA A 275 10.51 10.30 -15.12
CA ALA A 275 10.82 11.62 -14.57
C ALA A 275 10.36 11.78 -13.12
N ARG A 276 9.16 11.28 -12.78
CA ARG A 276 8.65 11.34 -11.40
C ARG A 276 9.43 10.41 -10.48
N THR A 277 9.81 9.22 -10.96
CA THR A 277 10.60 8.25 -10.20
C THR A 277 11.96 8.84 -9.87
N GLN A 278 12.67 9.41 -10.84
CA GLN A 278 13.96 10.07 -10.65
C GLN A 278 13.86 11.23 -9.64
N ALA A 279 12.89 12.13 -9.82
CA ALA A 279 12.74 13.28 -8.93
C ALA A 279 12.45 12.88 -7.47
N LEU A 280 11.65 11.82 -7.25
CA LEU A 280 11.38 11.34 -5.90
C LEU A 280 12.59 10.60 -5.29
N LEU A 281 13.31 9.80 -6.07
CA LEU A 281 14.55 9.17 -5.61
C LEU A 281 15.61 10.21 -5.23
N GLU A 282 15.77 11.26 -6.05
CA GLU A 282 16.68 12.37 -5.76
C GLU A 282 16.30 13.11 -4.46
N ALA A 283 15.00 13.36 -4.24
CA ALA A 283 14.51 13.95 -3.00
C ALA A 283 14.75 13.07 -1.76
N LEU A 284 14.75 11.74 -1.92
CA LEU A 284 15.05 10.80 -0.84
C LEU A 284 16.56 10.72 -0.56
N ASN A 285 17.36 10.53 -1.59
CA ASN A 285 18.82 10.52 -1.56
C ASN A 285 19.39 10.61 -2.99
N PRO A 286 20.10 11.70 -3.34
CA PRO A 286 20.69 11.90 -4.67
C PRO A 286 21.68 10.82 -5.11
N ASP A 287 22.24 10.03 -4.18
CA ASP A 287 23.22 8.99 -4.49
C ASP A 287 22.58 7.69 -5.01
N ILE A 288 21.25 7.53 -4.89
CA ILE A 288 20.55 6.31 -5.33
C ILE A 288 20.70 6.17 -6.85
N GLN A 289 21.35 5.09 -7.27
CA GLN A 289 21.43 4.73 -8.68
C GLN A 289 20.14 4.06 -9.11
N MET A 290 19.68 4.37 -10.32
CA MET A 290 18.48 3.77 -10.90
C MET A 290 18.78 3.17 -12.27
N THR A 291 18.49 1.88 -12.40
CA THR A 291 18.42 1.19 -13.69
C THR A 291 17.07 1.49 -14.35
N TYR A 292 17.07 1.85 -15.63
CA TYR A 292 15.85 2.10 -16.40
C TYR A 292 15.79 1.20 -17.61
N VAL A 293 14.66 0.49 -17.76
CA VAL A 293 14.41 -0.41 -18.89
C VAL A 293 13.04 -0.06 -19.49
N ALA A 294 13.05 0.40 -20.74
CA ALA A 294 11.85 0.48 -21.56
C ALA A 294 11.81 -0.75 -22.48
N TYR A 295 10.70 -1.48 -22.48
CA TYR A 295 10.50 -2.68 -23.30
C TYR A 295 9.58 -2.43 -24.49
#